data_AF-A0AAU3LQC6-F1
#
_entry.id   AF-A0AAU3LQC6-F1
#
_cell.length_a   1.000
_cell.length_b   1.000
_cell.length_c   1.000
_cell.angle_alpha   90.00
_cell.angle_beta   90.00
_cell.angle_gamma   90.00
#
_symmetry.space_group_name_H-M   'P 1'
#
loop_
_entity.id
_entity.type
_entity.pdbx_description
1 polymer ?
#
loop_
_entity_poly.entity_id
_entity_poly.type
_entity_poly.pdbx_seq_one_letter_code
_entity_poly.pdbx_strand_id
1 'polypeptide(L)'
;MTTAIRDAPHHSTLTCVKHYGCLLPGCRNRYKAYQRDRYHARIAGAWQPLVDAEPVRQHILNLHAAGITDVRISELANLPFLTVAGFTRIHGTTNNKRARKRRCTPEVAAKILAITTDKATPTCVDATGTRRRIQALVAAGWPMVHLAPHFGLAARTVIALIDQERIYARNAAVIAEAYPRLAAMRPDRNGVSRRSVTRARKLAANRRWANKNYWAERMDVIDDPHFTPEYGVTRAELLAEEARWLIEVGGLNRTQAAERLRKDRSYIDRVLGADYEAAA
;
A
#
# COMPACT_ATOMS: atom_id res chain seq x y z
N MET A 1 -28.76 6.09 45.88
CA MET A 1 -28.17 6.72 44.68
C MET A 1 -27.68 8.10 45.08
N THR A 2 -26.37 8.30 45.17
CA THR A 2 -25.77 9.59 45.55
C THR A 2 -25.97 10.59 44.41
N THR A 3 -26.87 11.55 44.60
CA THR A 3 -27.10 12.74 43.77
C THR A 3 -25.96 13.73 43.94
N ALA A 4 -24.73 13.30 43.67
CA ALA A 4 -23.63 14.23 43.49
C ALA A 4 -23.84 14.94 42.16
N ILE A 5 -24.15 16.23 42.21
CA ILE A 5 -24.15 17.10 41.02
C ILE A 5 -22.73 17.05 40.46
N ARG A 6 -22.57 16.40 39.31
CA ARG A 6 -21.28 16.35 38.62
C ARG A 6 -21.08 17.71 37.96
N ASP A 7 -19.98 18.38 38.25
CA ASP A 7 -19.60 19.59 37.53
C ASP A 7 -19.22 19.24 36.08
N ALA A 8 -19.68 20.09 35.15
CA ALA A 8 -19.40 19.91 33.74
C ALA A 8 -17.94 20.28 33.45
N PRO A 9 -17.20 19.49 32.66
CA PRO A 9 -15.79 19.77 32.34
C PRO A 9 -15.61 21.04 31.48
N HIS A 10 -16.64 21.45 30.73
CA HIS A 10 -16.65 22.69 29.96
C HIS A 10 -18.07 23.17 29.63
N HIS A 11 -18.28 24.48 29.51
CA HIS A 11 -19.58 25.13 29.21
C HIS A 11 -19.76 25.53 27.72
N SER A 12 -18.91 25.01 26.84
CA SER A 12 -18.86 25.37 25.41
C SER A 12 -19.85 24.61 24.53
N THR A 13 -20.28 23.41 24.93
CA THR A 13 -21.14 22.53 24.13
C THR A 13 -22.42 22.14 24.88
N LEU A 14 -23.37 21.48 24.20
CA LEU A 14 -24.63 21.04 24.80
C LEU A 14 -24.45 19.94 25.87
N THR A 15 -23.25 19.38 26.00
CA THR A 15 -22.92 18.31 26.95
C THR A 15 -23.18 18.74 28.39
N CYS A 16 -22.85 19.99 28.75
CA CYS A 16 -23.03 20.51 30.11
C CYS A 16 -24.51 20.49 30.55
N VAL A 17 -25.44 20.81 29.65
CA VAL A 17 -26.88 20.77 29.96
C VAL A 17 -27.40 19.33 29.90
N LYS A 18 -27.01 18.56 28.89
CA LYS A 18 -27.57 17.20 28.64
C LYS A 18 -27.11 16.13 29.62
N HIS A 19 -25.85 16.18 30.07
CA HIS A 19 -25.25 15.11 30.88
C HIS A 19 -24.95 15.53 32.32
N TYR A 20 -24.87 16.83 32.59
CA TYR A 20 -24.47 17.38 33.89
C TYR A 20 -25.53 18.30 34.51
N GLY A 21 -26.67 18.54 33.85
CA GLY A 21 -27.78 19.32 34.41
C GLY A 21 -27.49 20.80 34.63
N CYS A 22 -26.51 21.38 33.91
CA CYS A 22 -26.08 22.77 34.10
C CYS A 22 -27.24 23.77 33.93
N LEU A 23 -27.37 24.69 34.90
CA LEU A 23 -28.44 25.71 34.93
C LEU A 23 -27.98 27.12 34.50
N LEU A 24 -26.69 27.29 34.16
CA LEU A 24 -26.15 28.60 33.77
C LEU A 24 -26.95 29.20 32.58
N PRO A 25 -27.30 30.50 32.63
CA PRO A 25 -28.13 31.14 31.60
C PRO A 25 -27.59 30.96 30.18
N GLY A 26 -26.29 31.14 29.96
CA GLY A 26 -25.66 30.95 28.64
C GLY A 26 -25.76 29.52 28.11
N CYS A 27 -25.66 28.52 28.99
CA CYS A 27 -25.80 27.10 28.62
C CYS A 27 -27.26 26.75 28.27
N ARG A 28 -28.22 27.22 29.08
CA ARG A 28 -29.66 27.04 28.82
C ARG A 28 -30.10 27.73 27.54
N ASN A 29 -29.62 28.94 27.26
CA ASN A 29 -29.96 29.67 26.03
C ASN A 29 -29.44 28.92 24.79
N ARG A 30 -28.21 28.40 24.83
CA ARG A 30 -27.67 27.52 23.78
C ARG A 30 -28.53 26.27 23.56
N TYR A 31 -28.98 25.65 24.65
CA TYR A 31 -29.85 24.47 24.58
C TYR A 31 -31.23 24.79 24.00
N LYS A 32 -31.84 25.91 24.38
CA LYS A 32 -33.12 26.39 23.82
C LYS A 32 -32.99 26.71 22.32
N ALA A 33 -31.93 27.39 21.92
CA ALA A 33 -31.64 27.66 20.50
C ALA A 33 -31.55 26.35 19.70
N TYR A 34 -30.76 25.38 20.18
CA TYR A 34 -30.68 24.05 19.58
C TYR A 34 -32.05 23.34 19.49
N GLN A 35 -32.88 23.43 20.53
CA GLN A 35 -34.22 22.83 20.51
C GLN A 35 -35.14 23.49 19.47
N ARG A 36 -35.10 24.82 19.37
CA ARG A 36 -35.86 25.58 18.36
C ARG A 36 -35.43 25.19 16.94
N ASP A 37 -34.13 25.18 16.67
CA ASP A 37 -33.60 24.85 15.35
C ASP A 37 -33.94 23.40 14.98
N ARG A 38 -33.83 22.47 15.94
CA ARG A 38 -34.27 21.08 15.78
C ARG A 38 -35.77 20.96 15.49
N TYR A 39 -36.60 21.76 16.16
CA TYR A 39 -38.04 21.76 15.96
C TYR A 39 -38.40 22.22 14.54
N HIS A 40 -37.83 23.33 14.07
CA HIS A 40 -38.04 23.81 12.70
C HIS A 40 -37.53 22.82 11.64
N ALA A 41 -36.36 22.22 11.84
CA ALA A 41 -35.83 21.21 10.92
C ALA A 41 -36.73 19.96 10.84
N ARG A 42 -37.39 19.56 11.95
CA ARG A 42 -38.36 18.45 11.94
C ARG A 42 -39.62 18.80 11.16
N ILE A 43 -40.16 20.00 11.34
CA ILE A 43 -41.34 20.47 10.59
C ILE A 43 -41.03 20.54 9.10
N ALA A 44 -39.87 21.06 8.73
CA ALA A 44 -39.44 21.18 7.35
C ALA A 44 -39.06 19.84 6.69
N GLY A 45 -39.17 18.69 7.40
CA GLY A 45 -38.76 17.38 6.89
C GLY A 45 -37.24 17.21 6.69
N ALA A 46 -36.44 18.25 6.92
CA ALA A 46 -34.99 18.26 6.74
C ALA A 46 -34.21 17.62 7.91
N TRP A 47 -34.89 17.21 8.98
CA TRP A 47 -34.24 16.58 10.14
C TRP A 47 -33.82 15.14 9.86
N GLN A 48 -32.62 14.98 9.30
CA GLN A 48 -31.93 13.70 9.14
C GLN A 48 -30.73 13.63 10.09
N PRO A 49 -30.93 13.26 11.38
CA PRO A 49 -29.87 13.34 12.37
C PRO A 49 -28.73 12.37 12.08
N LEU A 50 -29.04 11.26 11.39
CA LEU A 50 -28.08 10.24 11.04
C LEU A 50 -28.44 9.60 9.70
N VAL A 51 -27.46 9.42 8.83
CA VAL A 51 -27.54 8.69 7.56
C VAL A 51 -26.92 7.30 7.70
N ASP A 52 -27.17 6.42 6.73
CA ASP A 52 -26.51 5.13 6.66
C ASP A 52 -25.00 5.30 6.45
N ALA A 53 -24.21 4.50 7.16
CA ALA A 53 -22.77 4.51 7.07
C ALA A 53 -22.21 3.52 6.04
N GLU A 54 -23.05 2.72 5.37
CA GLU A 54 -22.59 1.78 4.33
C GLU A 54 -21.78 2.45 3.22
N PRO A 55 -22.24 3.55 2.58
CA PRO A 55 -21.48 4.20 1.51
C PRO A 55 -20.12 4.72 1.99
N VAL A 56 -20.09 5.27 3.20
CA VAL A 56 -18.87 5.74 3.87
C VAL A 56 -17.90 4.58 4.10
N ARG A 57 -18.40 3.41 4.52
CA ARG A 57 -17.58 2.23 4.78
C ARG A 57 -16.96 1.69 3.51
N GLN A 58 -17.76 1.52 2.46
CA GLN A 58 -17.25 1.05 1.15
C GLN A 58 -16.19 2.00 0.61
N HIS A 59 -16.42 3.31 0.73
CA HIS A 59 -15.44 4.31 0.32
C HIS A 59 -14.12 4.21 1.09
N ILE A 60 -14.17 4.07 2.42
CA ILE A 60 -12.95 3.87 3.23
C ILE A 60 -12.20 2.59 2.80
N LEU A 61 -12.91 1.49 2.51
CA LEU A 61 -12.28 0.26 2.03
C LEU A 61 -11.61 0.44 0.67
N ASN A 62 -12.21 1.21 -0.24
CA ASN A 62 -11.61 1.55 -1.53
C ASN A 62 -10.34 2.41 -1.32
N LEU A 63 -10.37 3.37 -0.41
CA LEU A 63 -9.19 4.15 -0.04
C LEU A 63 -8.10 3.27 0.59
N HIS A 64 -8.46 2.27 1.41
CA HIS A 64 -7.51 1.30 1.96
C HIS A 64 -6.89 0.43 0.87
N ALA A 65 -7.67 -0.01 -0.12
CA ALA A 65 -7.17 -0.74 -1.28
C ALA A 65 -6.15 0.10 -2.08
N ALA A 66 -6.40 1.41 -2.19
CA ALA A 66 -5.46 2.39 -2.74
C ALA A 66 -4.27 2.72 -1.80
N GLY A 67 -4.16 2.07 -0.63
CA GLY A 67 -3.04 2.24 0.30
C GLY A 67 -3.13 3.44 1.23
N ILE A 68 -4.30 4.09 1.33
CA ILE A 68 -4.53 5.25 2.20
C ILE A 68 -4.99 4.77 3.57
N THR A 69 -4.35 5.25 4.64
CA THR A 69 -4.62 4.82 6.02
C THR A 69 -5.71 5.63 6.71
N ASP A 70 -6.34 5.07 7.75
CA ASP A 70 -7.33 5.78 8.58
C ASP A 70 -6.79 7.09 9.18
N VAL A 71 -5.48 7.15 9.49
CA VAL A 71 -4.82 8.37 9.96
C VAL A 71 -4.84 9.44 8.87
N ARG A 72 -4.46 9.08 7.63
CA ARG A 72 -4.48 10.01 6.51
C ARG A 72 -5.91 10.46 6.16
N ILE A 73 -6.87 9.54 6.18
CA ILE A 73 -8.29 9.86 5.98
C ILE A 73 -8.79 10.83 7.06
N SER A 74 -8.38 10.62 8.31
CA SER A 74 -8.70 11.49 9.45
C SER A 74 -8.16 12.90 9.28
N GLU A 75 -6.90 13.06 8.83
CA GLU A 75 -6.31 14.36 8.49
C GLU A 75 -7.06 15.06 7.37
N LEU A 76 -7.31 14.36 6.25
CA LEU A 76 -7.97 14.93 5.07
C LEU A 76 -9.43 15.32 5.35
N ALA A 77 -10.14 14.53 6.16
CA ALA A 77 -11.52 14.84 6.55
C ALA A 77 -11.61 15.85 7.71
N ASN A 78 -10.49 16.19 8.36
CA ASN A 78 -10.46 16.91 9.64
C ASN A 78 -11.41 16.28 10.67
N LEU A 79 -11.31 14.97 10.85
CA LEU A 79 -12.11 14.17 11.78
C LEU A 79 -11.20 13.46 12.77
N PRO A 80 -11.63 13.19 14.02
CA PRO A 80 -10.84 12.39 14.95
C PRO A 80 -10.60 10.97 14.42
N PHE A 81 -9.40 10.41 14.65
CA PHE A 81 -9.02 9.08 14.17
C PHE A 81 -10.04 7.99 14.54
N LEU A 82 -10.47 7.93 15.80
CA LEU A 82 -11.47 6.96 16.28
C LEU A 82 -12.84 7.13 15.60
N THR A 83 -13.12 8.31 15.03
CA THR A 83 -14.34 8.53 14.26
C THR A 83 -14.32 7.73 12.97
N VAL A 84 -13.19 7.78 12.25
CA VAL A 84 -12.96 7.09 10.97
C VAL A 84 -12.78 5.58 11.19
N ALA A 85 -11.89 5.19 12.11
CA ALA A 85 -11.60 3.79 12.39
C ALA A 85 -12.84 3.00 12.87
N GLY A 86 -13.80 3.68 13.51
CA GLY A 86 -15.05 3.06 13.96
C GLY A 86 -16.01 2.62 12.84
N PHE A 87 -15.77 3.00 11.58
CA PHE A 87 -16.58 2.52 10.44
C PHE A 87 -16.16 1.13 9.95
N THR A 88 -14.87 0.80 10.05
CA THR A 88 -14.28 -0.45 9.53
C THR A 88 -13.92 -1.44 10.64
N ARG A 89 -13.55 -0.95 11.83
CA ARG A 89 -13.05 -1.78 12.94
C ARG A 89 -14.08 -1.90 14.07
N ILE A 90 -14.05 -3.06 14.72
CA ILE A 90 -14.67 -3.24 16.05
C ILE A 90 -13.63 -2.73 17.06
N HIS A 91 -14.04 -1.86 17.97
CA HIS A 91 -13.11 -1.21 18.92
C HIS A 91 -13.56 -1.42 20.36
N GLY A 92 -12.62 -1.68 21.27
CA GLY A 92 -12.88 -1.89 22.69
C GLY A 92 -12.17 -3.13 23.25
N THR A 93 -12.25 -3.33 24.56
CA THR A 93 -11.65 -4.48 25.25
C THR A 93 -12.57 -5.71 25.18
N THR A 94 -12.07 -6.88 25.57
CA THR A 94 -12.79 -8.18 25.49
C THR A 94 -14.22 -8.10 26.05
N ASN A 95 -14.44 -7.32 27.12
CA ASN A 95 -15.73 -7.15 27.78
C ASN A 95 -16.52 -5.90 27.36
N ASN A 96 -15.98 -5.05 26.48
CA ASN A 96 -16.66 -3.82 26.02
C ASN A 96 -16.35 -3.50 24.55
N LYS A 97 -16.66 -4.44 23.66
CA LYS A 97 -16.53 -4.28 22.21
C LYS A 97 -17.64 -3.36 21.70
N ARG A 98 -17.27 -2.23 21.12
CA ARG A 98 -18.17 -1.39 20.34
C ARG A 98 -18.23 -1.92 18.92
N ALA A 99 -19.44 -2.29 18.50
CA ALA A 99 -19.72 -2.67 17.13
C ALA A 99 -19.38 -1.52 16.16
N ARG A 100 -19.17 -1.89 14.88
CA ARG A 100 -18.96 -0.91 13.81
C ARG A 100 -20.11 0.08 13.76
N LYS A 101 -19.80 1.34 13.44
CA LYS A 101 -20.82 2.38 13.26
C LYS A 101 -21.73 2.00 12.10
N ARG A 102 -23.02 1.87 12.39
CA ARG A 102 -24.08 1.65 11.39
C ARG A 102 -24.62 2.95 10.80
N ARG A 103 -24.48 4.07 11.52
CA ARG A 103 -24.97 5.38 11.09
C ARG A 103 -24.00 6.49 11.49
N CYS A 104 -24.01 7.59 10.76
CA CYS A 104 -23.22 8.80 11.04
C CYS A 104 -23.99 10.06 10.66
N THR A 105 -23.47 11.24 11.03
CA THR A 105 -24.09 12.50 10.60
C THR A 105 -23.84 12.75 9.11
N PRO A 106 -24.74 13.46 8.40
CA PRO A 106 -24.52 13.83 6.99
C PRO A 106 -23.18 14.54 6.75
N GLU A 107 -22.77 15.41 7.68
CA GLU A 107 -21.49 16.13 7.60
C GLU A 107 -20.28 15.19 7.60
N VAL A 108 -20.28 14.17 8.47
CA VAL A 108 -19.20 13.18 8.53
C VAL A 108 -19.17 12.35 7.25
N ALA A 109 -20.34 11.94 6.74
CA ALA A 109 -20.43 11.22 5.49
C ALA A 109 -19.87 12.04 4.32
N ALA A 110 -20.30 13.30 4.18
CA ALA A 110 -19.84 14.20 3.14
C ALA A 110 -18.33 14.43 3.18
N LYS A 111 -17.75 14.67 4.37
CA LYS A 111 -16.30 14.86 4.54
C LYS A 111 -15.48 13.65 4.10
N ILE A 112 -15.92 12.44 4.45
CA ILE A 112 -15.19 11.21 4.09
C ILE A 112 -15.37 10.89 2.59
N LEU A 113 -16.59 11.02 2.07
CA LEU A 113 -16.90 10.73 0.66
C LEU A 113 -16.25 11.72 -0.31
N ALA A 114 -15.93 12.95 0.14
CA ALA A 114 -15.21 13.93 -0.68
C ALA A 114 -13.71 13.62 -0.87
N ILE A 115 -13.15 12.65 -0.12
CA ILE A 115 -11.76 12.25 -0.25
C ILE A 115 -11.59 11.38 -1.48
N THR A 116 -10.74 11.79 -2.39
CA THR A 116 -10.42 11.07 -3.61
C THR A 116 -8.97 10.60 -3.58
N THR A 117 -8.65 9.55 -4.33
CA THR A 117 -7.33 8.90 -4.30
C THR A 117 -6.20 9.78 -4.85
N ASP A 118 -6.51 10.71 -5.75
CA ASP A 118 -5.60 11.76 -6.25
C ASP A 118 -5.16 12.73 -5.14
N LYS A 119 -6.02 13.02 -4.17
CA LYS A 119 -5.72 13.94 -3.05
C LYS A 119 -4.98 13.26 -1.90
N ALA A 120 -4.86 11.93 -1.94
CA ALA A 120 -4.37 11.13 -0.84
C ALA A 120 -3.18 10.30 -1.28
N THR A 121 -1.96 10.76 -0.96
CA THR A 121 -0.76 9.96 -1.15
C THR A 121 -0.88 8.67 -0.33
N PRO A 122 -0.71 7.49 -0.94
CA PRO A 122 -0.72 6.23 -0.21
C PRO A 122 0.31 6.26 0.92
N THR A 123 -0.01 5.65 2.06
CA THR A 123 0.99 5.48 3.13
C THR A 123 2.00 4.41 2.74
N CYS A 124 1.51 3.32 2.13
CA CYS A 124 2.34 2.23 1.65
C CYS A 124 2.01 1.85 0.20
N VAL A 125 3.03 1.58 -0.59
CA VAL A 125 2.94 1.14 -1.99
C VAL A 125 3.58 -0.24 -2.15
N ASP A 126 3.36 -0.86 -3.30
CA ASP A 126 4.06 -2.07 -3.70
C ASP A 126 5.57 -1.81 -3.77
N ALA A 127 6.36 -2.75 -3.24
CA ALA A 127 7.79 -2.60 -3.14
C ALA A 127 8.55 -2.97 -4.41
N THR A 128 7.90 -3.57 -5.42
CA THR A 128 8.52 -4.13 -6.62
C THR A 128 9.44 -3.15 -7.31
N GLY A 129 8.93 -1.95 -7.58
CA GLY A 129 9.71 -0.88 -8.18
C GLY A 129 10.95 -0.49 -7.41
N THR A 130 10.83 -0.41 -6.08
CA THR A 130 11.94 -0.06 -5.19
C THR A 130 12.98 -1.17 -5.14
N ARG A 131 12.51 -2.41 -5.00
CA ARG A 131 13.32 -3.63 -5.01
C ARG A 131 14.15 -3.70 -6.29
N ARG A 132 13.52 -3.56 -7.45
CA ARG A 132 14.20 -3.61 -8.76
C ARG A 132 15.22 -2.50 -8.94
N ARG A 133 14.92 -1.27 -8.51
CA ARG A 133 15.89 -0.15 -8.53
C ARG A 133 17.11 -0.43 -7.66
N ILE A 134 16.92 -0.92 -6.43
CA ILE A 134 18.04 -1.31 -5.54
C ILE A 134 18.85 -2.44 -6.18
N GLN A 135 18.19 -3.49 -6.67
CA GLN A 135 18.85 -4.63 -7.33
C GLN A 135 19.68 -4.20 -8.54
N ALA A 136 19.16 -3.30 -9.37
CA ALA A 136 19.86 -2.75 -10.53
C ALA A 136 21.09 -1.93 -10.14
N LEU A 137 21.02 -1.15 -9.05
CA LEU A 137 22.18 -0.44 -8.50
C LEU A 137 23.22 -1.41 -7.94
N VAL A 138 22.80 -2.49 -7.29
CA VAL A 138 23.71 -3.55 -6.82
C VAL A 138 24.39 -4.24 -8.01
N ALA A 139 23.64 -4.51 -9.09
CA ALA A 139 24.17 -5.03 -10.35
C ALA A 139 25.16 -4.06 -11.02
N ALA A 140 24.96 -2.75 -10.88
CA ALA A 140 25.92 -1.74 -11.32
C ALA A 140 27.21 -1.72 -10.46
N GLY A 141 27.16 -2.31 -9.26
CA GLY A 141 28.28 -2.47 -8.33
C GLY A 141 28.19 -1.64 -7.07
N TRP A 142 27.01 -1.09 -6.74
CA TRP A 142 26.77 -0.40 -5.48
C TRP A 142 26.41 -1.38 -4.35
N PRO A 143 27.23 -1.55 -3.30
CA PRO A 143 26.82 -2.32 -2.12
C PRO A 143 25.65 -1.62 -1.42
N MET A 144 24.66 -2.38 -0.93
CA MET A 144 23.46 -1.82 -0.27
C MET A 144 23.78 -0.88 0.90
N VAL A 145 24.84 -1.19 1.66
CA VAL A 145 25.31 -0.34 2.78
C VAL A 145 25.74 1.05 2.29
N HIS A 146 26.31 1.16 1.08
CA HIS A 146 26.72 2.43 0.49
C HIS A 146 25.55 3.16 -0.19
N LEU A 147 24.45 2.47 -0.49
CA LEU A 147 23.24 3.10 -1.00
C LEU A 147 22.47 3.83 0.11
N ALA A 148 22.54 3.35 1.35
CA ALA A 148 21.74 3.86 2.46
C ALA A 148 21.89 5.37 2.73
N PRO A 149 23.11 5.95 2.75
CA PRO A 149 23.28 7.39 2.89
C PRO A 149 22.65 8.19 1.74
N HIS A 150 22.64 7.66 0.52
CA HIS A 150 22.03 8.33 -0.62
C HIS A 150 20.50 8.37 -0.56
N PHE A 151 19.89 7.50 0.26
CA PHE A 151 18.45 7.48 0.50
C PHE A 151 18.06 8.14 1.84
N GLY A 152 19.03 8.58 2.65
CA GLY A 152 18.76 9.02 4.03
C GLY A 152 18.17 7.91 4.91
N LEU A 153 18.46 6.64 4.61
CA LEU A 153 17.96 5.47 5.33
C LEU A 153 19.08 4.75 6.08
N ALA A 154 18.71 3.97 7.10
CA ALA A 154 19.64 3.06 7.73
C ALA A 154 19.95 1.87 6.79
N ALA A 155 21.20 1.37 6.80
CA ALA A 155 21.61 0.24 5.96
C ALA A 155 20.74 -1.00 6.15
N ARG A 156 20.36 -1.31 7.40
CA ARG A 156 19.42 -2.41 7.72
C ARG A 156 18.08 -2.26 7.00
N THR A 157 17.59 -1.04 6.86
CA THR A 157 16.33 -0.75 6.18
C THR A 157 16.48 -1.06 4.70
N VAL A 158 17.53 -0.57 4.05
CA VAL A 158 17.78 -0.83 2.62
C VAL A 158 17.89 -2.32 2.31
N ILE A 159 18.55 -3.09 3.18
CA ILE A 159 18.65 -4.55 3.05
C ILE A 159 17.26 -5.19 3.15
N ALA A 160 16.45 -4.79 4.14
CA ALA A 160 15.10 -5.33 4.32
C ALA A 160 14.14 -4.97 3.17
N LEU A 161 14.30 -3.82 2.52
CA LEU A 161 13.43 -3.39 1.41
C LEU A 161 13.45 -4.37 0.21
N ILE A 162 14.48 -5.20 0.08
CA ILE A 162 14.57 -6.18 -1.00
C ILE A 162 13.55 -7.31 -0.83
N ASP A 163 13.19 -7.66 0.39
CA ASP A 163 12.33 -8.82 0.67
C ASP A 163 10.90 -8.42 1.07
N GLN A 164 10.65 -7.13 1.31
CA GLN A 164 9.33 -6.63 1.66
C GLN A 164 8.40 -6.55 0.44
N GLU A 165 7.13 -6.92 0.60
CA GLU A 165 6.09 -6.76 -0.43
C GLU A 165 5.53 -5.33 -0.48
N ARG A 166 5.42 -4.68 0.68
CA ARG A 166 4.91 -3.31 0.79
C ARG A 166 5.84 -2.43 1.61
N ILE A 167 6.02 -1.20 1.16
CA ILE A 167 6.91 -0.23 1.79
C ILE A 167 6.23 1.12 1.91
N TYR A 168 6.72 1.98 2.81
CA TYR A 168 6.21 3.35 2.89
C TYR A 168 6.43 4.11 1.59
N ALA A 169 5.39 4.80 1.10
CA ALA A 169 5.43 5.55 -0.14
C ALA A 169 6.56 6.60 -0.17
N ARG A 170 6.84 7.22 0.99
CA ARG A 170 7.98 8.14 1.14
C ARG A 170 9.32 7.49 0.81
N ASN A 171 9.52 6.23 1.23
CA ASN A 171 10.78 5.52 0.98
C ASN A 171 10.88 5.15 -0.51
N ALA A 172 9.75 4.72 -1.10
CA ALA A 172 9.67 4.44 -2.52
C ALA A 172 10.02 5.68 -3.36
N ALA A 173 9.44 6.83 -3.01
CA ALA A 173 9.69 8.11 -3.69
C ALA A 173 11.17 8.52 -3.60
N VAL A 174 11.76 8.50 -2.40
CA VAL A 174 13.18 8.85 -2.20
C VAL A 174 14.11 7.96 -3.02
N ILE A 175 13.83 6.67 -3.10
CA ILE A 175 14.67 5.72 -3.86
C ILE A 175 14.47 5.91 -5.37
N ALA A 176 13.22 6.12 -5.81
CA ALA A 176 12.90 6.40 -7.21
C ALA A 176 13.60 7.69 -7.69
N GLU A 177 13.59 8.74 -6.87
CA GLU A 177 14.25 10.02 -7.16
C GLU A 177 15.78 9.88 -7.19
N ALA A 178 16.38 9.14 -6.25
CA ALA A 178 17.83 8.97 -6.18
C ALA A 178 18.38 8.05 -7.29
N TYR A 179 17.55 7.15 -7.83
CA TYR A 179 17.98 6.08 -8.73
C TYR A 179 18.69 6.57 -10.01
N PRO A 180 18.14 7.51 -10.82
CA PRO A 180 18.78 7.93 -12.08
C PRO A 180 20.19 8.49 -11.85
N ARG A 181 20.35 9.31 -10.81
CA ARG A 181 21.64 9.89 -10.42
C ARG A 181 22.65 8.81 -10.06
N LEU A 182 22.26 7.84 -9.23
CA LEU A 182 23.15 6.75 -8.80
C LEU A 182 23.46 5.76 -9.93
N ALA A 183 22.52 5.54 -10.85
CA ALA A 183 22.70 4.70 -12.01
C ALA A 183 23.71 5.30 -13.02
N ALA A 184 23.79 6.62 -13.12
CA ALA A 184 24.79 7.34 -13.92
C ALA A 184 26.18 7.36 -13.26
N MET A 185 26.25 7.29 -11.93
CA MET A 185 27.51 7.34 -11.18
C MET A 185 28.28 6.02 -11.19
N ARG A 186 29.60 6.14 -11.05
CA ARG A 186 30.53 5.02 -10.89
C ARG A 186 30.84 4.78 -9.41
N PRO A 187 30.51 3.60 -8.83
CA PRO A 187 30.73 3.34 -7.41
C PRO A 187 32.21 3.50 -6.99
N ASP A 188 33.14 3.06 -7.82
CA ASP A 188 34.59 3.12 -7.58
C ASP A 188 35.13 4.55 -7.50
N ARG A 189 34.46 5.51 -8.15
CA ARG A 189 34.78 6.95 -8.05
C ARG A 189 34.03 7.67 -6.94
N ASN A 190 33.17 6.97 -6.20
CA ASN A 190 32.31 7.51 -5.16
C ASN A 190 32.52 6.77 -3.82
N GLY A 191 33.78 6.45 -3.50
CA GLY A 191 34.16 5.92 -2.19
C GLY A 191 33.94 4.41 -1.99
N VAL A 192 33.47 3.67 -3.00
CA VAL A 192 33.31 2.21 -2.89
C VAL A 192 34.60 1.50 -3.31
N SER A 193 35.16 0.67 -2.42
CA SER A 193 36.36 -0.11 -2.75
C SER A 193 36.10 -1.10 -3.89
N ARG A 194 37.13 -1.36 -4.73
CA ARG A 194 37.04 -2.33 -5.85
C ARG A 194 36.54 -3.71 -5.40
N ARG A 195 37.00 -4.18 -4.23
CA ARG A 195 36.56 -5.46 -3.65
C ARG A 195 35.06 -5.48 -3.36
N SER A 196 34.51 -4.39 -2.82
CA SER A 196 33.08 -4.26 -2.55
C SER A 196 32.25 -4.16 -3.83
N VAL A 197 32.75 -3.45 -4.85
CA VAL A 197 32.13 -3.39 -6.18
C VAL A 197 32.02 -4.79 -6.79
N THR A 198 33.11 -5.56 -6.80
CA THR A 198 33.12 -6.92 -7.33
C THR A 198 32.16 -7.83 -6.57
N ARG A 199 32.10 -7.73 -5.24
CA ARG A 199 31.15 -8.51 -4.42
C ARG A 199 29.69 -8.17 -4.73
N ALA A 200 29.36 -6.89 -4.87
CA ALA A 200 28.01 -6.44 -5.22
C ALA A 200 27.58 -7.00 -6.59
N ARG A 201 28.46 -6.89 -7.60
CA ARG A 201 28.21 -7.45 -8.94
C ARG A 201 28.05 -8.96 -8.92
N LYS A 202 28.90 -9.67 -8.17
CA LYS A 202 28.81 -11.13 -8.03
C LYS A 202 27.51 -11.56 -7.35
N LEU A 203 27.08 -10.84 -6.32
CA LEU A 203 25.78 -11.09 -5.67
C LEU A 203 24.63 -10.93 -6.65
N ALA A 204 24.61 -9.83 -7.41
CA ALA A 204 23.57 -9.58 -8.42
C ALA A 204 23.57 -10.65 -9.51
N ALA A 205 24.74 -11.04 -10.03
CA ALA A 205 24.87 -12.09 -11.04
C ALA A 205 24.36 -13.44 -10.52
N ASN A 206 24.75 -13.83 -9.31
CA ASN A 206 24.31 -15.09 -8.68
C ASN A 206 22.78 -15.12 -8.48
N ARG A 207 22.16 -13.97 -8.24
CA ARG A 207 20.70 -13.84 -8.08
C ARG A 207 19.96 -13.47 -9.38
N ARG A 208 20.66 -13.45 -10.52
CA ARG A 208 20.14 -13.04 -11.83
C ARG A 208 19.39 -11.68 -11.79
N TRP A 209 19.89 -10.75 -10.99
CA TRP A 209 19.29 -9.42 -10.88
C TRP A 209 19.53 -8.59 -12.13
N ALA A 210 18.44 -8.13 -12.74
CA ALA A 210 18.47 -7.26 -13.90
C ALA A 210 19.28 -5.99 -13.64
N ASN A 211 20.19 -5.70 -14.57
CA ASN A 211 21.10 -4.57 -14.45
C ASN A 211 20.46 -3.24 -14.89
N LYS A 212 21.16 -2.14 -14.66
CA LYS A 212 20.66 -0.80 -15.03
C LYS A 212 20.38 -0.61 -16.53
N ASN A 213 21.10 -1.31 -17.41
CA ASN A 213 20.90 -1.20 -18.86
C ASN A 213 19.60 -1.89 -19.28
N TYR A 214 19.33 -3.08 -18.73
CA TYR A 214 18.06 -3.79 -18.93
C TYR A 214 16.86 -2.90 -18.55
N TRP A 215 16.95 -2.23 -17.40
CA TRP A 215 15.87 -1.34 -16.94
C TRP A 215 15.83 0.00 -17.67
N ALA A 216 16.93 0.47 -18.27
CA ALA A 216 16.90 1.70 -19.06
C ALA A 216 16.00 1.55 -20.30
N GLU A 217 15.95 0.37 -20.89
CA GLU A 217 15.08 0.04 -22.04
C GLU A 217 13.65 -0.31 -21.64
N ARG A 218 13.39 -0.55 -20.34
CA ARG A 218 12.12 -1.08 -19.80
C ARG A 218 11.69 -0.34 -18.52
N MET A 219 11.90 0.98 -18.51
CA MET A 219 11.66 1.80 -17.32
C MET A 219 10.16 1.95 -17.02
N ASP A 220 9.33 1.87 -18.04
CA ASP A 220 7.87 1.92 -17.98
C ASP A 220 7.26 0.77 -17.17
N VAL A 221 7.89 -0.41 -17.17
CA VAL A 221 7.42 -1.61 -16.46
C VAL A 221 8.17 -1.91 -15.17
N ILE A 222 9.13 -1.05 -14.76
CA ILE A 222 9.94 -1.31 -13.55
C ILE A 222 9.08 -1.40 -12.29
N ASP A 223 7.98 -0.66 -12.23
CA ASP A 223 7.06 -0.61 -11.09
C ASP A 223 5.94 -1.65 -11.16
N ASP A 224 5.81 -2.39 -12.27
CA ASP A 224 4.73 -3.37 -12.47
C ASP A 224 5.03 -4.70 -11.74
N PRO A 225 4.25 -5.08 -10.71
CA PRO A 225 4.42 -6.35 -9.98
C PRO A 225 4.15 -7.59 -10.86
N HIS A 226 3.40 -7.46 -11.94
CA HIS A 226 3.05 -8.56 -12.84
C HIS A 226 4.06 -8.78 -13.96
N PHE A 227 5.01 -7.85 -14.15
CA PHE A 227 6.08 -8.01 -15.12
C PHE A 227 7.17 -8.96 -14.59
N THR A 228 7.50 -10.02 -15.32
CA THR A 228 8.61 -10.91 -14.95
C THR A 228 9.86 -10.55 -15.78
N PRO A 229 10.97 -10.12 -15.15
CA PRO A 229 12.18 -9.81 -15.90
C PRO A 229 12.83 -11.07 -16.48
N GLU A 230 13.03 -11.10 -17.80
CA GLU A 230 13.71 -12.21 -18.50
C GLU A 230 15.26 -12.09 -18.44
N TYR A 231 15.79 -11.27 -17.53
CA TYR A 231 17.22 -11.01 -17.44
C TYR A 231 18.00 -12.24 -16.95
N GLY A 232 19.00 -12.66 -17.73
CA GLY A 232 19.83 -13.82 -17.38
C GLY A 232 19.09 -15.15 -17.48
N VAL A 233 17.90 -15.16 -18.10
CA VAL A 233 17.18 -16.38 -18.49
C VAL A 233 17.71 -16.82 -19.84
N THR A 234 18.05 -18.11 -19.95
CA THR A 234 18.53 -18.68 -21.20
C THR A 234 17.37 -18.94 -22.16
N ARG A 235 17.66 -18.97 -23.46
CA ARG A 235 16.66 -19.34 -24.47
C ARG A 235 16.07 -20.74 -24.25
N ALA A 236 16.85 -21.65 -23.67
CA ALA A 236 16.39 -22.96 -23.28
C ALA A 236 15.36 -22.87 -22.14
N GLU A 237 15.64 -22.14 -21.06
CA GLU A 237 14.69 -21.96 -19.95
C GLU A 237 13.36 -21.33 -20.42
N LEU A 238 13.41 -20.30 -21.28
CA LEU A 238 12.20 -19.70 -21.86
C LEU A 238 11.40 -20.71 -22.69
N LEU A 239 12.08 -21.50 -23.53
CA LEU A 239 11.44 -22.56 -24.31
C LEU A 239 10.86 -23.66 -23.42
N ALA A 240 11.48 -23.95 -22.27
CA ALA A 240 10.97 -24.90 -21.29
C ALA A 240 9.65 -24.40 -20.71
N GLU A 241 9.61 -23.13 -20.29
CA GLU A 241 8.42 -22.51 -19.71
C GLU A 241 7.26 -22.46 -20.72
N GLU A 242 7.53 -22.06 -21.96
CA GLU A 242 6.53 -22.04 -23.03
C GLU A 242 6.02 -23.45 -23.37
N ALA A 243 6.93 -24.44 -23.40
CA ALA A 243 6.55 -25.84 -23.60
C ALA A 243 5.67 -26.37 -22.47
N ARG A 244 5.98 -26.06 -21.20
CA ARG A 244 5.14 -26.44 -20.05
C ARG A 244 3.75 -25.83 -20.15
N TRP A 245 3.67 -24.55 -20.48
CA TRP A 245 2.39 -23.86 -20.63
C TRP A 245 1.52 -24.50 -21.73
N LEU A 246 2.10 -24.82 -22.89
CA LEU A 246 1.38 -25.50 -23.98
C LEU A 246 0.85 -26.88 -23.54
N ILE A 247 1.59 -27.59 -22.71
CA ILE A 247 1.20 -28.92 -22.23
C ILE A 247 0.13 -28.82 -21.14
N GLU A 248 0.40 -28.08 -20.08
CA GLU A 248 -0.44 -28.02 -18.87
C GLU A 248 -1.72 -27.22 -19.08
N VAL A 249 -1.62 -26.07 -19.76
CA VAL A 249 -2.76 -25.18 -19.99
C VAL A 249 -3.37 -25.42 -21.36
N GLY A 250 -2.52 -25.62 -22.36
CA GLY A 250 -2.96 -25.87 -23.74
C GLY A 250 -3.45 -27.30 -24.01
N GLY A 251 -3.21 -28.24 -23.09
CA GLY A 251 -3.59 -29.65 -23.26
C GLY A 251 -2.85 -30.36 -24.40
N LEU A 252 -1.75 -29.80 -24.90
CA LEU A 252 -0.97 -30.36 -25.98
C LEU A 252 -0.07 -31.47 -25.45
N ASN A 253 0.10 -32.55 -26.21
CA ASN A 253 1.16 -33.50 -25.89
C ASN A 253 2.54 -32.92 -26.29
N ARG A 254 3.63 -33.52 -25.78
CA ARG A 254 5.00 -33.03 -26.02
C ARG A 254 5.36 -32.90 -27.51
N THR A 255 4.82 -33.76 -28.36
CA THR A 255 5.09 -33.74 -29.81
C THR A 255 4.40 -32.53 -30.46
N GLN A 256 3.13 -32.29 -30.10
CA GLN A 256 2.38 -31.13 -30.57
C GLN A 256 2.96 -29.81 -30.06
N ALA A 257 3.42 -29.77 -28.80
CA ALA A 257 4.13 -28.62 -28.25
C ALA A 257 5.44 -28.34 -29.02
N ALA A 258 6.21 -29.38 -29.35
CA ALA A 258 7.44 -29.26 -30.13
C ALA A 258 7.18 -28.73 -31.55
N GLU A 259 6.17 -29.25 -32.25
CA GLU A 259 5.73 -28.73 -33.56
C GLU A 259 5.34 -27.25 -33.47
N ARG A 260 4.56 -26.87 -32.45
CA ARG A 260 4.11 -25.49 -32.26
C ARG A 260 5.25 -24.52 -32.03
N LEU A 261 6.26 -24.95 -31.28
CA LEU A 261 7.49 -24.20 -30.99
C LEU A 261 8.54 -24.28 -32.12
N ARG A 262 8.24 -25.04 -33.19
CA ARG A 262 9.15 -25.32 -34.31
C ARG A 262 10.51 -25.86 -33.83
N LYS A 263 10.46 -26.80 -32.89
CA LYS A 263 11.61 -27.52 -32.34
C LYS A 263 11.42 -29.01 -32.50
N ASP A 264 12.54 -29.72 -32.50
CA ASP A 264 12.52 -31.18 -32.45
C ASP A 264 12.05 -31.66 -31.07
N ARG A 265 11.30 -32.76 -31.03
CA ARG A 265 10.79 -33.33 -29.77
C ARG A 265 11.92 -33.64 -28.78
N SER A 266 13.04 -34.20 -29.25
CA SER A 266 14.20 -34.52 -28.39
C SER A 266 14.83 -33.27 -27.79
N TYR A 267 14.70 -32.12 -28.45
CA TYR A 267 15.15 -30.84 -27.91
C TYR A 267 14.21 -30.35 -26.80
N ILE A 268 12.89 -30.48 -26.98
CA ILE A 268 11.91 -30.13 -25.94
C ILE A 268 12.05 -31.04 -24.72
N ASP A 269 12.18 -32.36 -24.90
CA ASP A 269 12.38 -33.31 -23.80
C ASP A 269 13.66 -32.97 -22.98
N ARG A 270 14.75 -32.61 -23.66
CA ARG A 270 16.00 -32.19 -23.00
C ARG A 270 15.84 -30.91 -22.19
N VAL A 271 15.07 -29.96 -22.71
CA VAL A 271 14.88 -28.64 -22.12
C VAL A 271 13.88 -28.67 -20.96
N LEU A 272 12.85 -29.53 -21.02
CA LEU A 272 11.92 -29.75 -19.92
C LEU A 272 12.56 -30.48 -18.73
N GLY A 273 13.57 -31.33 -19.01
CA GLY A 273 14.28 -32.15 -18.02
C GLY A 273 13.66 -33.54 -17.87
N ALA A 274 14.48 -34.52 -17.48
CA ALA A 274 14.07 -35.93 -17.38
C ALA A 274 12.94 -36.17 -16.35
N ASP A 275 12.88 -35.32 -15.32
CA ASP A 275 11.93 -35.44 -14.20
C ASP A 275 10.60 -34.70 -14.45
N TYR A 276 10.39 -34.12 -15.64
CA TYR A 276 9.15 -33.41 -15.95
C TYR A 276 8.01 -34.39 -16.25
N GLU A 277 7.18 -34.68 -15.25
CA GLU A 277 5.87 -35.31 -15.45
C GLU A 277 4.80 -34.20 -15.54
N ALA A 278 4.02 -34.20 -16.63
CA ALA A 278 2.91 -33.27 -16.77
C ALA A 278 1.84 -33.64 -15.74
N ALA A 279 1.30 -32.65 -15.01
CA ALA A 279 0.19 -32.89 -14.09
C ALA A 279 -1.01 -33.45 -14.87
N ALA A 280 -1.47 -34.64 -14.48
CA ALA A 280 -2.59 -35.35 -15.07
C ALA A 280 -3.94 -34.64 -14.81
#